data_AF-A0AAU9IIS4-F1
#
_entry.id   AF-A0AAU9IIS4-F1
#
_cell.length_a   1.000
_cell.length_b   1.000
_cell.length_c   1.000
_cell.angle_alpha   90.00
_cell.angle_beta   90.00
_cell.angle_gamma   90.00
#
_symmetry.space_group_name_H-M   'P 1'
#
loop_
_entity.id
_entity.type
_entity.pdbx_description
1 polymer ?
#
loop_
_entity_poly.entity_id
_entity_poly.type
_entity_poly.pdbx_seq_one_letter_code
_entity_poly.pdbx_strand_id
1 'polypeptide(L)'
;MRTKMASASAISWRDSANENHIRIYYFRNGNIEEKCWDGYWYPGAFAFPGETISATSWSMGDRICIRVYVGNGSLINEYCWDGEEWYQGSFTAEGVSSTAVSWLDDGIPKIKVYVSDEDRTISEYSYENGWELSNDLGV
;
A
#
# COMPACT_ATOMS: atom_id res chain seq x y z
N MET A 1 17.57 -10.16 -19.45
CA MET A 1 16.51 -9.14 -19.24
C MET A 1 15.41 -9.83 -18.45
N ARG A 2 15.18 -9.48 -17.18
CA ARG A 2 14.00 -9.99 -16.45
C ARG A 2 12.78 -9.29 -17.05
N THR A 3 11.80 -10.05 -17.53
CA THR A 3 10.50 -9.49 -17.93
C THR A 3 9.87 -8.87 -16.68
N LYS A 4 9.66 -7.56 -16.68
CA LYS A 4 8.99 -6.86 -15.58
C LYS A 4 7.53 -7.32 -15.58
N MET A 5 7.15 -8.15 -14.60
CA MET A 5 5.79 -8.69 -14.52
C MET A 5 4.82 -7.55 -14.19
N ALA A 6 3.61 -7.62 -14.76
CA ALA A 6 2.55 -6.69 -14.39
C ALA A 6 2.25 -6.86 -12.89
N SER A 7 2.40 -5.78 -12.12
CA SER A 7 2.05 -5.74 -10.70
C SER A 7 0.83 -4.84 -10.53
N ALA A 8 -0.14 -5.29 -9.74
CA ALA A 8 -1.32 -4.53 -9.40
C ALA A 8 -1.79 -4.84 -7.98
N SER A 9 -2.36 -3.85 -7.32
CA SER A 9 -3.00 -3.97 -6.01
C SER A 9 -4.33 -3.21 -6.03
N ALA A 10 -5.27 -3.62 -5.19
CA ALA A 10 -6.59 -3.04 -5.11
C ALA A 10 -7.03 -2.91 -3.66
N ILE A 11 -7.75 -1.83 -3.38
CA ILE A 11 -8.44 -1.59 -2.11
C ILE A 11 -9.86 -1.13 -2.40
N SER A 12 -10.73 -1.29 -1.42
CA SER A 12 -12.09 -0.78 -1.49
C SER A 12 -12.61 -0.38 -0.12
N TRP A 13 -13.50 0.59 -0.07
CA TRP A 13 -14.24 0.96 1.13
C TRP A 13 -15.66 1.40 0.77
N ARG A 14 -16.48 1.58 1.81
CA ARG A 14 -17.76 2.28 1.70
C ARG A 14 -17.71 3.58 2.46
N ASP A 15 -18.33 4.61 1.90
CA ASP A 15 -18.56 5.88 2.60
C ASP A 15 -19.84 5.83 3.45
N SER A 16 -20.17 6.95 4.10
CA SER A 16 -21.39 7.09 4.90
C SER A 16 -22.67 7.14 4.07
N ALA A 17 -22.58 7.38 2.77
CA ALA A 17 -23.69 7.25 1.82
C ALA A 17 -23.90 5.79 1.35
N ASN A 18 -23.08 4.84 1.85
CA ASN A 18 -23.09 3.43 1.48
C ASN A 18 -22.73 3.20 0.00
N GLU A 19 -21.99 4.13 -0.61
CA GLU A 19 -21.43 4.00 -1.95
C GLU A 19 -20.11 3.22 -1.90
N ASN A 20 -19.84 2.42 -2.94
CA ASN A 20 -18.59 1.67 -3.02
C ASN A 20 -17.53 2.48 -3.74
N HIS A 21 -16.35 2.56 -3.14
CA HIS A 21 -15.16 3.15 -3.73
C HIS A 21 -14.12 2.06 -3.96
N ILE A 22 -13.44 2.12 -5.10
CA ILE A 22 -12.31 1.22 -5.41
C ILE A 22 -11.13 2.08 -5.84
N ARG A 23 -9.94 1.71 -5.39
CA ARG A 23 -8.68 2.20 -5.96
C ARG A 23 -7.89 1.00 -6.43
N ILE A 24 -7.37 1.09 -7.65
CA ILE A 24 -6.40 0.13 -8.17
C ILE A 24 -5.09 0.86 -8.45
N TYR A 25 -3.99 0.24 -8.04
CA TYR A 25 -2.63 0.70 -8.28
C TYR A 25 -1.95 -0.29 -9.20
N TYR A 26 -1.30 0.16 -10.26
CA TYR A 26 -0.73 -0.72 -11.27
C TYR A 26 0.51 -0.13 -11.93
N PHE A 27 1.43 -1.01 -12.31
CA PHE A 27 2.64 -0.61 -13.02
C PHE A 27 2.33 -0.16 -14.45
N ARG A 28 2.81 1.02 -14.83
CA ARG A 28 2.77 1.57 -16.18
C ARG A 28 3.99 2.44 -16.44
N ASN A 29 4.77 2.08 -17.47
CA ASN A 29 5.88 2.90 -17.99
C ASN A 29 6.88 3.41 -16.94
N GLY A 30 7.22 2.61 -15.94
CA GLY A 30 8.19 2.99 -14.90
C GLY A 30 7.57 3.56 -13.63
N ASN A 31 6.27 3.87 -13.64
CA ASN A 31 5.53 4.36 -12.49
C ASN A 31 4.50 3.32 -12.03
N ILE A 32 4.09 3.44 -10.77
CA ILE A 32 2.82 2.92 -10.29
C ILE A 32 1.80 4.06 -10.41
N GLU A 33 0.72 3.81 -11.15
CA GLU A 33 -0.39 4.77 -11.36
C GLU A 33 -1.66 4.28 -10.64
N GLU A 34 -2.56 5.21 -10.32
CA GLU A 34 -3.88 4.91 -9.73
C GLU A 34 -5.03 5.07 -10.73
N LYS A 35 -6.02 4.18 -10.62
CA LYS A 35 -7.37 4.35 -11.17
C LYS A 35 -8.39 4.27 -10.05
N CYS A 36 -9.32 5.21 -10.08
CA CYS A 36 -10.36 5.36 -9.08
C CYS A 36 -11.71 4.95 -9.65
N TRP A 37 -12.50 4.22 -8.87
CA TRP A 37 -13.91 4.00 -9.11
C TRP A 37 -14.70 4.66 -7.99
N ASP A 38 -15.48 5.67 -8.34
CA ASP A 38 -16.48 6.33 -7.47
C ASP A 38 -17.82 6.43 -8.23
N GLY A 39 -18.25 5.29 -8.80
CA GLY A 39 -19.40 5.19 -9.73
C GLY A 39 -19.00 5.21 -11.22
N TYR A 40 -17.79 5.63 -11.53
CA TYR A 40 -17.15 5.50 -12.84
C TYR A 40 -15.62 5.47 -12.69
N TRP A 41 -14.91 4.92 -13.69
CA TRP A 41 -13.45 4.86 -13.68
C TRP A 41 -12.81 6.18 -14.14
N TYR A 42 -11.87 6.71 -13.37
CA TYR A 42 -11.08 7.88 -13.74
C TYR A 42 -9.63 7.79 -13.20
N PRO A 43 -8.66 8.53 -13.78
CA PRO A 43 -7.29 8.57 -13.25
C PRO A 43 -7.24 9.17 -11.84
N GLY A 44 -6.51 8.52 -10.95
CA GLY A 44 -6.25 9.03 -9.61
C GLY A 44 -5.07 10.00 -9.55
N ALA A 45 -4.76 10.48 -8.34
CA ALA A 45 -3.67 11.42 -8.11
C ALA A 45 -2.33 10.71 -7.85
N PHE A 46 -2.35 9.42 -7.51
CA PHE A 46 -1.14 8.65 -7.23
C PHE A 46 -0.34 8.35 -8.51
N ALA A 47 0.90 8.81 -8.55
CA ALA A 47 1.86 8.47 -9.61
C ALA A 47 3.29 8.57 -9.05
N PHE A 48 3.91 7.43 -8.75
CA PHE A 48 5.28 7.38 -8.23
C PHE A 48 6.13 6.32 -8.93
N PRO A 49 7.45 6.53 -9.10
CA PRO A 49 8.34 5.51 -9.67
C PRO A 49 8.33 4.22 -8.85
N GLY A 50 8.23 3.07 -9.52
CA GLY A 50 8.16 1.79 -8.81
C GLY A 50 8.07 0.56 -9.72
N GLU A 51 8.11 -0.60 -9.08
CA GLU A 51 8.15 -1.90 -9.75
C GLU A 51 7.17 -2.90 -9.13
N THR A 52 7.08 -2.95 -7.80
CA THR A 52 6.11 -3.78 -7.07
C THR A 52 5.19 -2.92 -6.24
N ILE A 53 3.99 -3.43 -5.96
CA ILE A 53 2.94 -2.67 -5.31
C ILE A 53 2.13 -3.54 -4.35
N SER A 54 1.84 -3.01 -3.17
CA SER A 54 0.75 -3.45 -2.31
C SER A 54 0.06 -2.24 -1.67
N ALA A 55 -1.19 -2.40 -1.24
CA ALA A 55 -1.96 -1.32 -0.65
C ALA A 55 -2.91 -1.86 0.42
N THR A 56 -3.22 -1.01 1.39
CA THR A 56 -4.27 -1.24 2.39
C THR A 56 -4.96 0.07 2.72
N SER A 57 -6.16 -0.02 3.31
CA SER A 57 -6.94 1.16 3.68
C SER A 57 -7.82 0.92 4.89
N TRP A 58 -8.18 2.00 5.58
CA TRP A 58 -9.15 1.99 6.68
C TRP A 58 -9.88 3.33 6.73
N SER A 59 -11.14 3.31 7.20
CA SER A 59 -11.93 4.52 7.39
C SER A 59 -11.78 5.06 8.81
N MET A 60 -11.48 6.35 8.95
CA MET A 60 -11.51 7.09 10.21
C MET A 60 -12.69 8.06 10.18
N GLY A 61 -13.87 7.60 10.59
CA GLY A 61 -15.13 8.33 10.34
C GLY A 61 -15.42 8.38 8.83
N ASP A 62 -15.74 9.57 8.31
CA ASP A 62 -15.97 9.79 6.87
C ASP A 62 -14.69 9.89 6.03
N ARG A 63 -13.51 9.84 6.67
CA ARG A 63 -12.22 10.01 6.00
C ARG A 63 -11.60 8.66 5.68
N ILE A 64 -11.28 8.42 4.42
CA ILE A 64 -10.45 7.26 4.02
C ILE A 64 -8.97 7.55 4.26
N CYS A 65 -8.30 6.62 4.93
CA CYS A 65 -6.85 6.56 5.03
C CYS A 65 -6.36 5.42 4.13
N ILE A 66 -5.35 5.70 3.29
CA ILE A 66 -4.76 4.72 2.36
C ILE A 66 -3.25 4.68 2.58
N ARG A 67 -2.68 3.48 2.54
CA ARG A 67 -1.24 3.25 2.47
C ARG A 67 -0.91 2.42 1.25
N VAL A 68 0.10 2.85 0.53
CA VAL A 68 0.59 2.21 -0.68
C VAL A 68 2.07 1.96 -0.52
N TYR A 69 2.49 0.70 -0.64
CA TYR A 69 3.86 0.26 -0.49
C TYR A 69 4.44 -0.01 -1.88
N VAL A 70 5.39 0.82 -2.29
CA VAL A 70 6.01 0.77 -3.61
C VAL A 70 7.42 0.23 -3.47
N GLY A 71 7.68 -0.91 -4.12
CA GLY A 71 9.03 -1.44 -4.24
C GLY A 71 9.74 -0.87 -5.45
N ASN A 72 10.99 -0.44 -5.26
CA ASN A 72 11.87 0.04 -6.33
C ASN A 72 13.30 -0.47 -6.09
N GLY A 73 13.70 -1.50 -6.86
CA GLY A 73 14.93 -2.23 -6.59
C GLY A 73 14.83 -3.06 -5.31
N SER A 74 15.70 -2.78 -4.33
CA SER A 74 15.78 -3.50 -3.05
C SER A 74 15.13 -2.73 -1.89
N LEU A 75 14.34 -1.69 -2.17
CA LEU A 75 13.68 -0.88 -1.15
C LEU A 75 12.17 -0.81 -1.38
N ILE A 76 11.42 -0.99 -0.30
CA ILE A 76 9.98 -0.73 -0.21
C ILE A 76 9.78 0.59 0.52
N ASN A 77 9.04 1.53 -0.07
CA ASN A 77 8.67 2.79 0.56
C ASN A 77 7.16 2.93 0.68
N GLU A 78 6.69 3.58 1.74
CA GLU A 78 5.28 3.91 1.94
C GLU A 78 4.91 5.27 1.37
N TYR A 79 3.71 5.32 0.80
CA TYR A 79 3.01 6.54 0.44
C TYR A 79 1.64 6.56 1.08
N CYS A 80 1.29 7.70 1.64
CA CYS A 80 0.14 7.90 2.50
C CYS A 80 -0.86 8.86 1.85
N TRP A 81 -2.13 8.52 1.97
CA TRP A 81 -3.24 9.44 1.75
C TRP A 81 -4.09 9.49 3.00
N ASP A 82 -4.27 10.69 3.55
CA ASP A 82 -5.09 10.95 4.73
C ASP A 82 -6.15 12.04 4.47
N GLY A 83 -6.59 12.19 3.21
CA GLY A 83 -7.75 13.01 2.81
C GLY A 83 -7.46 14.23 1.92
N GLU A 84 -6.20 14.64 1.77
CA GLU A 84 -5.84 15.87 1.05
C GLU A 84 -4.85 15.63 -0.10
N GLU A 85 -3.61 15.23 0.23
CA GLU A 85 -2.55 14.98 -0.74
C GLU A 85 -1.77 13.70 -0.41
N TRP A 86 -1.12 13.15 -1.44
CA TRP A 86 -0.19 12.04 -1.28
C TRP A 86 1.14 12.55 -0.74
N TYR A 87 1.66 11.89 0.29
CA TYR A 87 2.97 12.17 0.85
C TYR A 87 3.73 10.88 1.15
N GLN A 88 5.06 10.95 1.22
CA GLN A 88 5.88 9.79 1.60
C GLN A 88 5.76 9.55 3.11
N GLY A 89 5.40 8.32 3.48
CA GLY A 89 5.29 7.87 4.86
C GLY A 89 6.65 7.59 5.50
N SER A 90 6.63 7.16 6.76
CA SER A 90 7.84 6.84 7.51
C SER A 90 8.33 5.41 7.32
N PHE A 91 7.50 4.53 6.74
CA PHE A 91 7.93 3.15 6.47
C PHE A 91 8.97 3.10 5.35
N THR A 92 10.05 2.39 5.63
CA THR A 92 10.99 1.92 4.63
C THR A 92 11.58 0.58 5.08
N ALA A 93 11.76 -0.34 4.15
CA ALA A 93 12.33 -1.66 4.42
C ALA A 93 13.11 -2.17 3.21
N GLU A 94 14.14 -2.98 3.46
CA GLU A 94 14.83 -3.71 2.40
C GLU A 94 13.99 -4.92 1.96
N GLY A 95 13.83 -5.08 0.65
CA GLY A 95 13.06 -6.18 0.07
C GLY A 95 12.68 -5.94 -1.39
N VAL A 96 12.17 -6.98 -2.04
CA VAL A 96 11.81 -6.95 -3.48
C VAL A 96 10.31 -6.96 -3.73
N SER A 97 9.51 -7.39 -2.76
CA SER A 97 8.04 -7.33 -2.85
C SER A 97 7.41 -7.22 -1.47
N SER A 98 6.15 -6.78 -1.41
CA SER A 98 5.42 -6.69 -0.15
C SER A 98 3.95 -7.04 -0.31
N THR A 99 3.31 -7.37 0.81
CA THR A 99 1.85 -7.34 0.96
C THR A 99 1.50 -6.67 2.28
N ALA A 100 0.36 -6.02 2.36
CA ALA A 100 -0.05 -5.27 3.54
C ALA A 100 -1.49 -5.57 3.94
N VAL A 101 -1.77 -5.42 5.23
CA VAL A 101 -3.11 -5.52 5.80
C VAL A 101 -3.24 -4.50 6.93
N SER A 102 -4.44 -3.96 7.12
CA SER A 102 -4.75 -3.07 8.23
C SER A 102 -6.10 -3.39 8.84
N TRP A 103 -6.26 -3.05 10.11
CA TRP A 103 -7.53 -3.06 10.82
C TRP A 103 -7.57 -1.94 11.86
N LEU A 104 -8.74 -1.69 12.43
CA LEU A 104 -8.90 -0.78 13.57
C LEU A 104 -8.98 -1.60 14.85
N ASP A 105 -8.22 -1.20 15.86
CA ASP A 105 -8.31 -1.71 17.23
C ASP A 105 -8.62 -0.52 18.15
N ASP A 106 -9.83 -0.50 18.71
CA ASP A 106 -10.38 0.64 19.47
C ASP A 106 -10.24 2.01 18.75
N GLY A 107 -10.48 2.01 17.43
CA GLY A 107 -10.35 3.20 16.59
C GLY A 107 -8.90 3.60 16.26
N ILE A 108 -7.91 2.84 16.70
CA ILE A 108 -6.50 3.04 16.38
C ILE A 108 -6.13 2.14 15.19
N PRO A 109 -5.56 2.68 14.10
CA PRO A 109 -5.12 1.85 12.99
C PRO A 109 -3.93 0.98 13.37
N LYS A 110 -4.06 -0.31 13.10
CA LYS A 110 -2.98 -1.30 13.12
C LYS A 110 -2.66 -1.67 11.70
N ILE A 111 -1.39 -1.70 11.35
CA ILE A 111 -0.92 -2.04 10.00
C ILE A 111 0.15 -3.10 10.12
N LYS A 112 0.09 -4.10 9.24
CA LYS A 112 1.16 -5.07 9.04
C LYS A 112 1.59 -5.05 7.59
N VAL A 113 2.90 -5.03 7.38
CA VAL A 113 3.54 -5.14 6.07
C VAL A 113 4.47 -6.34 6.09
N TYR A 114 4.24 -7.28 5.19
CA TYR A 114 5.09 -8.44 4.99
C TYR A 114 5.98 -8.15 3.80
N VAL A 115 7.29 -8.16 4.00
CA VAL A 115 8.29 -7.84 2.99
C VAL A 115 9.09 -9.09 2.67
N SER A 116 9.13 -9.47 1.40
CA SER A 116 9.96 -10.58 0.92
C SER A 116 11.30 -10.06 0.40
N ASP A 117 12.41 -10.68 0.79
CA ASP A 117 13.73 -10.38 0.23
C ASP A 117 14.03 -11.21 -1.05
N GLU A 118 15.25 -11.10 -1.57
CA GLU A 118 15.70 -11.85 -2.76
C GLU A 118 15.76 -13.37 -2.54
N ASP A 119 15.99 -13.79 -1.29
CA ASP A 119 16.07 -15.19 -0.86
C ASP A 119 14.69 -15.77 -0.52
N ARG A 120 13.63 -14.96 -0.63
CA ARG A 120 12.22 -15.26 -0.34
C ARG A 120 11.91 -15.41 1.14
N THR A 121 12.81 -14.99 2.02
CA THR A 121 12.51 -14.79 3.44
C THR A 121 11.46 -13.71 3.56
N ILE A 122 10.51 -13.87 4.50
CA ILE A 122 9.44 -12.88 4.72
C ILE A 122 9.60 -12.29 6.12
N SER A 123 9.82 -10.97 6.18
CA SER A 123 9.81 -10.19 7.41
C SER A 123 8.46 -9.50 7.61
N GLU A 124 7.94 -9.51 8.83
CA GLU A 124 6.75 -8.75 9.23
C GLU A 124 7.17 -7.45 9.92
N TYR A 125 6.63 -6.34 9.43
CA TYR A 125 6.72 -5.03 10.06
C TYR A 125 5.34 -4.62 10.56
N SER A 126 5.28 -4.09 11.78
CA SER A 126 4.04 -3.64 12.41
C SER A 126 4.08 -2.14 12.67
N TYR A 127 2.95 -1.47 12.45
CA TYR A 127 2.72 -0.09 12.85
C TYR A 127 1.74 -0.04 14.01
N GLU A 128 2.24 0.41 15.17
CA GLU A 128 1.41 0.69 16.35
C GLU A 128 1.68 2.09 16.91
N ASN A 129 2.93 2.38 17.26
CA ASN A 129 3.40 3.68 17.75
C ASN A 129 4.60 4.18 16.91
N GLY A 130 4.65 3.76 15.66
CA GLY A 130 5.85 3.75 14.83
C GLY A 130 6.04 2.37 14.20
N TRP A 131 6.91 2.32 13.20
CA TRP A 131 7.25 1.09 12.51
C TRP A 131 8.30 0.30 13.28
N GLU A 132 8.03 -0.98 13.49
CA GLU A 132 8.96 -1.93 14.07
C GLU A 132 8.99 -3.23 13.26
N LEU A 133 10.17 -3.85 13.17
CA LEU A 133 10.29 -5.23 12.72
C LEU A 133 9.73 -6.12 13.83
N SER A 134 8.55 -6.70 13.63
CA SER A 134 7.84 -7.45 14.65
C SER A 134 8.16 -8.95 14.61
N ASN A 135 8.44 -9.51 13.44
CA ASN A 135 8.80 -10.92 13.31
C ASN A 135 9.56 -11.22 12.00
N ASP A 136 10.35 -12.28 12.00
CA ASP A 136 10.85 -12.93 10.78
C ASP A 136 10.11 -14.27 10.63
N LEU A 137 9.40 -14.44 9.51
CA LEU A 137 8.61 -15.64 9.24
C LEU A 137 9.46 -16.78 8.65
N GLY A 138 10.72 -16.53 8.27
CA GLY A 138 11.75 -17.56 8.03
C GLY A 138 11.40 -18.66 7.02
N VAL A 139 10.61 -18.35 5.98
CA VAL A 139 10.17 -19.34 4.97
C VAL A 139 11.25 -19.72 3.96
#